data_AF-A0A963B6G8-F1
#
_entry.id   AF-A0A963B6G8-F1
#
_cell.length_a   1.000
_cell.length_b   1.000
_cell.length_c   1.000
_cell.angle_alpha   90.00
_cell.angle_beta   90.00
_cell.angle_gamma   90.00
#
_symmetry.space_group_name_H-M   'P 1'
#
loop_
_entity.id
_entity.type
_entity.pdbx_description
1 polymer ?
#
loop_
_entity_poly.entity_id
_entity_poly.type
_entity_poly.pdbx_seq_one_letter_code
_entity_poly.pdbx_strand_id
1 'polypeptide(L)'
;MYIKTHSDKKRFLWVFVLLLICAAATGYYYSHPESLPEWAAKTTFGRQLQTTTVYKWQDASGNWQVSDQPPPPGTEYQIERYRQDANVLPLPPSLQR
;
A
#
# COMPACT_ATOMS: atom_id res chain seq x y z
N MET A 1 35.95 5.19 -46.17
CA MET A 1 34.78 4.53 -45.55
C MET A 1 34.80 4.86 -44.06
N TYR A 2 34.03 5.84 -43.60
CA TYR A 2 34.05 6.30 -42.21
C TYR A 2 33.04 5.48 -41.40
N ILE A 3 33.50 4.55 -40.58
CA ILE A 3 32.62 3.71 -39.75
C ILE A 3 32.24 4.51 -38.51
N LYS A 4 31.00 5.03 -38.50
CA LYS A 4 30.41 5.71 -37.35
C LYS A 4 30.13 4.66 -36.27
N THR A 5 31.08 4.46 -35.35
CA THR A 5 30.88 3.61 -34.18
C THR A 5 29.75 4.18 -33.33
N HIS A 6 28.62 3.50 -33.33
CA HIS A 6 27.50 3.85 -32.46
C HIS A 6 27.97 3.67 -31.01
N SER A 7 27.95 4.75 -30.22
CA SER A 7 28.49 4.74 -28.86
C SER A 7 27.52 4.01 -27.92
N ASP A 8 27.63 2.69 -27.84
CA ASP A 8 26.78 1.85 -27.00
C ASP A 8 26.92 2.18 -25.51
N LYS A 9 28.06 2.71 -25.08
CA LYS A 9 28.27 3.19 -23.70
C LYS A 9 27.28 4.30 -23.30
N LYS A 10 26.96 5.21 -24.21
CA LYS A 10 25.97 6.26 -23.95
C LYS A 10 24.56 5.67 -23.86
N ARG A 11 24.24 4.67 -24.69
CA ARG A 11 22.96 3.94 -24.61
C ARG A 11 22.84 3.18 -23.30
N PHE A 12 23.88 2.47 -22.88
CA PHE A 12 23.92 1.78 -21.59
C PHE A 12 23.78 2.76 -20.42
N LEU A 13 24.46 3.91 -20.47
CA LEU A 13 24.31 4.96 -19.46
C LEU A 13 22.86 5.46 -19.40
N TRP A 14 22.21 5.73 -20.53
CA TRP A 14 20.82 6.16 -20.57
C TRP A 14 19.85 5.10 -20.06
N VAL A 15 20.05 3.83 -20.42
CA VAL A 15 19.26 2.72 -19.87
C VAL A 15 19.42 2.64 -18.36
N PHE A 16 20.66 2.76 -17.85
CA PHE A 16 20.91 2.75 -16.41
C PHE A 16 20.23 3.93 -15.70
N VAL A 17 20.29 5.13 -16.26
CA VAL A 17 19.59 6.31 -15.74
C VAL A 17 18.07 6.09 -15.73
N LEU A 18 17.50 5.54 -16.79
CA LEU A 18 16.07 5.21 -16.84
C LEU A 18 15.68 4.18 -15.78
N LEU A 19 16.51 3.14 -15.58
CA LEU A 19 16.29 2.15 -14.53
C LEU A 19 16.34 2.78 -13.14
N LEU A 20 17.27 3.70 -12.89
CA LEU A 20 17.32 4.44 -11.63
C LEU A 20 16.08 5.29 -11.40
N ILE A 21 15.58 5.98 -12.43
CA ILE A 21 14.34 6.76 -12.33
C ILE A 21 13.15 5.84 -12.04
N CYS A 22 13.03 4.71 -12.73
CA CYS A 22 11.97 3.73 -12.49
C CYS A 22 12.05 3.14 -11.06
N ALA A 23 13.26 2.83 -10.59
CA ALA A 23 13.47 2.32 -9.23
C ALA A 23 13.09 3.36 -8.17
N ALA A 24 13.49 4.62 -8.37
CA ALA A 24 13.13 5.72 -7.48
C ALA A 24 11.61 5.96 -7.45
N ALA A 25 10.96 5.99 -8.61
CA ALA A 25 9.50 6.12 -8.71
C ALA A 25 8.78 4.95 -8.01
N THR A 26 9.24 3.72 -8.24
CA THR A 26 8.68 2.53 -7.57
C THR A 26 8.82 2.62 -6.06
N GLY A 27 9.99 2.99 -5.56
CA GLY A 27 10.24 3.16 -4.13
C GLY A 27 9.36 4.24 -3.51
N TYR A 28 9.21 5.38 -4.20
CA TYR A 28 8.36 6.48 -3.75
C TYR A 28 6.88 6.08 -3.65
N TYR A 29 6.33 5.43 -4.69
CA TYR A 29 4.92 5.00 -4.66
C TYR A 29 4.65 3.86 -3.67
N TYR A 30 5.67 3.07 -3.30
CA TYR A 30 5.55 2.06 -2.27
C TYR A 30 5.39 2.68 -0.87
N SER A 31 6.10 3.79 -0.58
CA SER A 31 5.97 4.50 0.70
C SER A 31 4.81 5.48 0.74
N HIS A 32 4.39 6.01 -0.41
CA HIS A 32 3.29 6.97 -0.58
C HIS A 32 2.23 6.46 -1.55
N PRO A 33 1.50 5.38 -1.19
CA PRO A 33 0.47 4.81 -2.06
C PRO A 33 -0.70 5.78 -2.35
N GLU A 34 -0.88 6.83 -1.55
CA GLU A 34 -1.81 7.94 -1.77
C GLU A 34 -1.45 8.80 -2.99
N SER A 35 -0.19 8.82 -3.40
CA SER A 35 0.29 9.60 -4.55
C SER A 35 0.15 8.89 -5.89
N LEU A 36 -0.35 7.64 -5.88
CA LEU A 36 -0.55 6.86 -7.09
C LEU A 36 -1.50 7.58 -8.07
N PRO A 37 -1.15 7.66 -9.36
CA PRO A 37 -2.08 8.14 -10.38
C PRO A 37 -3.38 7.32 -10.37
N GLU A 38 -4.51 7.95 -10.67
CA GLU A 38 -5.83 7.30 -10.62
C GLU A 38 -5.90 5.98 -11.40
N TRP A 39 -5.28 5.91 -12.58
CA TRP A 39 -5.28 4.70 -13.40
C TRP A 39 -4.55 3.54 -12.70
N ALA A 40 -3.49 3.83 -11.95
CA ALA A 40 -2.70 2.84 -11.23
C ALA A 40 -3.39 2.43 -9.92
N ALA A 41 -3.96 3.41 -9.21
CA ALA A 41 -4.69 3.19 -7.96
C ALA A 41 -5.86 2.22 -8.14
N LYS A 42 -6.56 2.24 -9.28
CA LYS A 42 -7.71 1.37 -9.58
C LYS A 42 -7.34 -0.08 -9.89
N THR A 43 -6.06 -0.38 -10.15
CA THR A 43 -5.60 -1.75 -10.39
C THR A 43 -5.69 -2.59 -9.11
N THR A 44 -5.66 -3.92 -9.24
CA THR A 44 -5.60 -4.81 -8.06
C THR A 44 -4.40 -4.51 -7.17
N PHE A 45 -3.24 -4.23 -7.77
CA PHE A 45 -2.03 -3.86 -7.03
C PHE A 45 -2.19 -2.50 -6.34
N GLY A 46 -2.62 -1.46 -7.05
CA GLY A 46 -2.83 -0.13 -6.45
C GLY A 46 -3.76 -0.16 -5.23
N ARG A 47 -4.86 -0.92 -5.31
CA ARG A 47 -5.80 -1.08 -4.20
C ARG A 47 -5.23 -1.88 -3.01
N GLN A 48 -4.32 -2.81 -3.26
CA GLN A 48 -3.61 -3.54 -2.19
C GLN A 48 -2.60 -2.65 -1.47
N LEU A 49 -1.95 -1.73 -2.19
CA LEU A 49 -1.06 -0.75 -1.59
C LEU A 49 -1.82 0.27 -0.70
N GLN A 50 -3.07 0.57 -1.04
CA GLN A 50 -3.93 1.49 -0.29
C GLN A 50 -4.74 0.79 0.81
N THR A 51 -4.03 0.15 1.74
CA THR A 51 -4.64 -0.49 2.92
C THR A 51 -4.25 0.23 4.20
N THR A 52 -5.20 0.30 5.13
CA THR A 52 -4.97 0.73 6.50
C THR A 52 -5.00 -0.47 7.44
N THR A 53 -4.14 -0.45 8.45
CA THR A 53 -4.12 -1.46 9.50
C THR A 53 -4.88 -0.91 10.69
N VAL A 54 -5.84 -1.67 11.19
CA VAL A 54 -6.57 -1.31 12.40
C VAL A 54 -6.46 -2.43 13.43
N TYR A 55 -6.49 -2.02 14.68
CA TYR A 55 -6.40 -2.84 15.85
C TYR A 55 -7.76 -2.86 16.52
N LYS A 56 -8.23 -4.05 16.86
CA LYS A 56 -9.52 -4.26 17.49
C LYS A 56 -9.35 -5.10 18.75
N TRP A 57 -9.86 -4.61 19.87
CA TRP A 57 -9.75 -5.30 21.16
C TRP A 57 -10.98 -5.05 22.03
N GLN A 58 -11.12 -5.84 23.09
CA GLN A 58 -12.08 -5.55 24.16
C GLN A 58 -11.37 -4.85 25.31
N ASP A 59 -11.95 -3.76 25.80
CA ASP A 59 -11.46 -3.10 27.00
C ASP A 59 -11.81 -3.88 28.28
N ALA A 60 -11.32 -3.42 29.43
CA ALA A 60 -11.56 -4.07 30.73
C ALA A 60 -13.05 -4.11 31.13
N SER A 61 -13.91 -3.30 30.49
CA SER A 61 -15.35 -3.29 30.71
C SER A 61 -16.09 -4.19 29.72
N GLY A 62 -15.37 -4.87 28.81
CA GLY A 62 -15.92 -5.73 27.77
C GLY A 62 -16.40 -4.99 26.52
N ASN A 63 -16.15 -3.68 26.39
CA ASN A 63 -16.55 -2.94 25.20
C ASN A 63 -15.52 -3.09 24.09
N TRP A 64 -16.01 -3.19 22.85
CA TRP A 64 -15.14 -3.23 21.67
C TRP A 64 -14.58 -1.85 21.35
N GLN A 65 -13.27 -1.79 21.17
CA GLN A 65 -12.53 -0.62 20.71
C GLN A 65 -11.87 -0.92 19.37
N VAL A 66 -11.77 0.11 18.51
CA VAL A 66 -11.10 0.05 17.21
C VAL A 66 -10.21 1.29 17.06
N SER A 67 -8.94 1.09 16.72
CA SER A 67 -7.98 2.18 16.51
C SER A 67 -6.99 1.85 15.40
N ASP A 68 -6.42 2.87 14.77
CA ASP A 68 -5.26 2.79 13.88
C ASP A 68 -3.92 2.68 14.65
N GLN A 69 -3.97 2.78 15.98
CA GLN A 69 -2.82 2.62 16.88
C GLN A 69 -2.94 1.33 17.70
N PRO A 70 -1.80 0.70 18.03
CA PRO A 70 -1.81 -0.51 18.85
C PRO A 70 -2.33 -0.20 20.26
N PRO A 71 -3.06 -1.14 20.89
CA PRO A 71 -3.55 -0.97 22.25
C PRO A 71 -2.42 -1.02 23.29
N PRO A 72 -2.71 -0.65 24.55
CA PRO A 72 -1.74 -0.71 25.64
C PRO A 72 -1.10 -2.10 25.78
N PRO A 73 0.18 -2.19 26.17
CA PRO A 73 0.88 -3.46 26.36
C PRO A 73 0.11 -4.42 27.27
N GLY A 74 0.05 -5.70 26.88
CA GLY A 74 -0.69 -6.74 27.62
C GLY A 74 -2.17 -6.85 27.27
N THR A 75 -2.69 -6.04 26.36
CA THR A 75 -4.05 -6.19 25.83
C THR A 75 -4.04 -7.17 24.66
N GLU A 76 -4.93 -8.17 24.68
CA GLU A 76 -5.14 -9.02 23.50
C GLU A 76 -5.92 -8.27 22.43
N TYR A 77 -5.46 -8.35 21.18
CA TYR A 77 -6.09 -7.66 20.06
C TYR A 77 -6.01 -8.45 18.77
N GLN A 78 -6.90 -8.10 17.85
CA GLN A 78 -6.92 -8.60 16.48
C GLN A 78 -6.45 -7.49 15.54
N ILE A 79 -5.60 -7.86 14.58
CA ILE A 79 -5.14 -6.97 13.51
C ILE A 79 -6.00 -7.22 12.28
N GLU A 80 -6.65 -6.17 11.80
CA GLU A 80 -7.46 -6.22 10.58
C GLU A 80 -6.88 -5.24 9.56
N ARG A 81 -6.77 -5.66 8.30
CA ARG A 81 -6.33 -4.80 7.19
C ARG A 81 -7.51 -4.46 6.31
N TYR A 82 -7.82 -3.17 6.23
CA TYR A 82 -8.92 -2.65 5.43
C TYR A 82 -8.41 -1.87 4.24
N ARG A 83 -9.13 -1.97 3.12
CA ARG A 83 -8.89 -1.09 1.98
C ARG A 83 -9.45 0.29 2.28
N GLN A 84 -8.70 1.34 1.94
CA GLN A 84 -9.11 2.72 2.20
C GLN A 84 -10.38 3.13 1.44
N ASP A 85 -10.68 2.49 0.32
CA ASP A 85 -11.85 2.76 -0.52
C ASP A 85 -13.06 1.85 -0.23
N ALA A 86 -12.95 0.95 0.75
CA ALA A 86 -14.00 0.00 1.08
C ALA A 86 -14.65 0.37 2.42
N ASN A 87 -15.93 0.73 2.38
CA ASN A 87 -16.73 0.85 3.59
C ASN A 87 -17.13 -0.55 4.08
N VAL A 88 -16.62 -0.98 5.22
CA VAL A 88 -16.98 -2.25 5.84
C VAL A 88 -18.06 -1.99 6.89
N LEU A 89 -19.29 -2.39 6.57
CA LEU A 89 -20.41 -2.31 7.51
C LEU A 89 -20.48 -3.62 8.32
N PRO A 90 -20.74 -3.55 9.64
CA PRO A 90 -20.99 -4.74 10.42
C PRO A 90 -22.24 -5.44 9.88
N LEU A 91 -22.16 -6.76 9.68
CA LEU A 91 -23.31 -7.57 9.31
C LEU A 91 -24.34 -7.54 10.44
N PRO A 92 -25.56 -7.02 10.21
CA PRO A 92 -26.61 -7.01 11.22
C PRO A 92 -26.88 -8.42 11.74
N PRO A 93 -27.19 -8.61 13.04
CA PRO A 93 -27.50 -9.93 13.60
C PRO A 93 -28.59 -10.69 12.84
N SER A 94 -29.54 -9.98 12.23
CA SER A 94 -30.62 -10.56 11.42
C SER A 94 -30.17 -11.24 10.13
N LEU A 95 -28.93 -10.97 9.67
CA LEU A 95 -28.35 -11.53 8.45
C LEU A 95 -27.29 -12.61 8.72
N GLN A 96 -26.99 -12.94 9.97
CA GLN A 96 -25.99 -13.94 10.36
C GLN A 96 -26.54 -15.38 10.41
N ARG A 97 -27.52 -15.70 9.55
CA ARG A 97 -28.27 -16.97 9.57
C ARG A 97 -27.45 -18.18 9.16
#